data_AF-A0A7G3A498-F1
#
_entry.id   AF-A0A7G3A498-F1
#
_cell.length_a   1.000
_cell.length_b   1.000
_cell.length_c   1.000
_cell.angle_alpha   90.00
_cell.angle_beta   90.00
_cell.angle_gamma   90.00
#
_symmetry.space_group_name_H-M   'P 1'
#
loop_
_entity.id
_entity.type
_entity.pdbx_description
1 polymer ?
#
loop_
_entity_poly.entity_id
_entity_poly.type
_entity_poly.pdbx_seq_one_letter_code
_entity_poly.pdbx_strand_id
1 'polypeptide(L)'
;MHSLIDVSPAAAIGLGRLPQFYKYRGPAAGQAVWTGALLASTLEGDCGPCAQLVVDMALEGGADPASLQACAEGRPQDAGATGLGFRFAMMAITGDPRADDLRREIESAFGKKAAVSCAFAAASGRIYPVLKRGLGHGQACQRLDFGGKVVKLAA
;
A
#
# COMPACT_ATOMS: atom_id res chain seq x y z
N MET A 1 7.68 -4.38 -19.73
CA MET A 1 8.56 -5.26 -18.93
C MET A 1 9.48 -6.11 -19.81
N HIS A 2 9.02 -6.58 -21.00
CA HIS A 2 9.93 -7.13 -22.04
C HIS A 2 11.11 -6.19 -22.33
N SER A 3 10.86 -4.89 -22.47
CA SER A 3 11.91 -3.86 -22.62
C SER A 3 12.97 -3.83 -21.51
N LEU A 4 12.66 -4.24 -20.27
CA LEU A 4 13.64 -4.30 -19.19
C LEU A 4 14.59 -5.49 -19.36
N ILE A 5 14.06 -6.63 -19.83
CA ILE A 5 14.85 -7.84 -20.09
C ILE A 5 15.85 -7.58 -21.22
N ASP A 6 15.42 -6.88 -22.27
CA ASP A 6 16.27 -6.57 -23.43
C ASP A 6 17.42 -5.61 -23.07
N VAL A 7 17.19 -4.68 -22.14
CA VAL A 7 18.21 -3.72 -21.68
C VAL A 7 19.11 -4.31 -20.59
N SER A 8 18.54 -5.06 -19.63
CA SER A 8 19.29 -5.66 -18.52
C SER A 8 18.59 -6.92 -17.96
N PRO A 9 18.99 -8.12 -18.40
CA PRO A 9 18.49 -9.37 -17.84
C PRO A 9 18.72 -9.50 -16.33
N ALA A 10 19.85 -8.98 -15.83
CA ALA A 10 20.18 -8.97 -14.40
C ALA A 10 19.17 -8.15 -13.58
N ALA A 11 18.76 -6.98 -14.08
CA ALA A 11 17.73 -6.17 -13.42
C ALA A 11 16.37 -6.89 -13.42
N ALA A 12 16.02 -7.56 -14.52
CA ALA A 12 14.79 -8.36 -14.60
C ALA A 12 14.79 -9.53 -13.60
N ILE A 13 15.92 -10.24 -13.46
CA ILE A 13 16.07 -11.31 -12.45
C ILE A 13 15.91 -10.76 -11.04
N GLY A 14 16.51 -9.59 -10.75
CA GLY A 14 16.36 -8.90 -9.46
C GLY A 14 14.89 -8.59 -9.16
N LEU A 15 14.18 -7.98 -10.12
CA LEU A 15 12.76 -7.67 -10.00
C LEU A 15 11.90 -8.93 -9.80
N GLY A 16 12.26 -10.05 -10.44
CA GLY A 16 11.56 -11.33 -10.31
C GLY A 16 11.60 -11.93 -8.89
N ARG A 17 12.57 -11.55 -8.05
CA ARG A 17 12.66 -11.99 -6.64
C ARG A 17 11.84 -11.15 -5.67
N LEU A 18 11.43 -9.94 -6.10
CA LEU A 18 10.71 -8.98 -5.27
C LEU A 18 9.41 -9.53 -4.63
N PRO A 19 8.64 -10.44 -5.25
CA PRO A 19 7.47 -11.04 -4.61
C PRO A 19 7.76 -11.73 -3.27
N GLN A 20 8.98 -12.24 -3.05
CA GLN A 20 9.37 -12.85 -1.77
C GLN A 20 9.38 -11.83 -0.62
N PHE A 21 9.59 -10.56 -0.95
CA PHE A 21 9.56 -9.45 0.01
C PHE A 21 8.14 -8.91 0.18
N TYR A 22 7.50 -8.40 -0.88
CA TYR A 22 6.25 -7.66 -0.72
C TYR A 22 5.01 -8.53 -0.44
N LYS A 23 5.08 -9.86 -0.63
CA LYS A 23 3.95 -10.77 -0.34
C LYS A 23 3.83 -11.14 1.14
N TYR A 24 4.75 -10.72 2.00
CA TYR A 24 4.61 -10.96 3.43
C TYR A 24 3.38 -10.22 3.99
N ARG A 25 2.37 -10.96 4.48
CA ARG A 25 1.10 -10.42 5.02
C ARG A 25 1.00 -10.46 6.55
N GLY A 26 1.83 -11.25 7.22
CA GLY A 26 1.70 -11.48 8.66
C GLY A 26 0.48 -12.36 9.00
N PRO A 27 -0.05 -12.31 10.23
CA PRO A 27 -1.19 -13.13 10.66
C PRO A 27 -2.52 -12.60 10.11
N ALA A 28 -3.51 -13.48 9.94
CA ALA A 28 -4.85 -13.11 9.43
C ALA A 28 -5.54 -12.01 10.25
N ALA A 29 -5.35 -12.00 11.58
CA ALA A 29 -5.88 -10.95 12.46
C ALA A 29 -5.36 -9.54 12.10
N GLY A 30 -4.17 -9.44 11.50
CA GLY A 30 -3.56 -8.18 11.07
C GLY A 30 -3.88 -7.78 9.62
N GLN A 31 -4.81 -8.48 8.95
CA GLN A 31 -5.08 -8.24 7.53
C GLN A 31 -5.54 -6.80 7.26
N ALA A 32 -6.40 -6.22 8.11
CA ALA A 32 -6.93 -4.88 7.92
C ALA A 32 -5.84 -3.79 8.01
N VAL A 33 -4.99 -3.84 9.05
CA VAL A 33 -3.86 -2.90 9.20
C VAL A 33 -2.85 -3.07 8.07
N TRP A 34 -2.59 -4.30 7.63
CA TRP A 34 -1.72 -4.56 6.50
C TRP A 34 -2.28 -3.94 5.19
N THR A 35 -3.58 -4.12 4.92
CA THR A 35 -4.27 -3.55 3.75
C THR A 35 -4.17 -2.02 3.75
N GLY A 36 -4.43 -1.37 4.89
CA GLY A 36 -4.30 0.07 5.03
C GLY A 36 -2.88 0.57 4.78
N ALA A 37 -1.87 -0.12 5.32
CA ALA A 37 -0.47 0.22 5.12
C ALA A 37 -0.03 0.09 3.64
N LEU A 38 -0.51 -0.95 2.95
CA LEU A 38 -0.23 -1.11 1.52
C LEU A 38 -0.89 0.00 0.71
N LEU A 39 -2.17 0.32 0.99
CA LEU A 39 -2.90 1.37 0.29
C LEU A 39 -2.19 2.73 0.42
N ALA A 40 -1.80 3.11 1.63
CA ALA A 40 -1.04 4.34 1.89
C ALA A 40 0.25 4.41 1.05
N SER A 41 1.06 3.35 1.09
CA SER A 41 2.31 3.28 0.33
C SER A 41 2.09 3.39 -1.18
N THR A 42 1.07 2.70 -1.71
CA THR A 42 0.78 2.76 -3.15
C THR A 42 0.22 4.12 -3.58
N LEU A 43 -0.60 4.76 -2.75
CA LEU A 43 -1.07 6.13 -3.01
C LEU A 43 0.07 7.14 -2.98
N GLU A 44 1.02 7.02 -2.04
CA GLU A 44 2.23 7.87 -2.00
C GLU A 44 3.08 7.70 -3.26
N GLY A 45 3.11 6.50 -3.84
CA GLY A 45 3.76 6.23 -5.12
C GLY A 45 3.12 6.94 -6.33
N ASP A 46 1.96 7.60 -6.16
CA ASP A 46 1.27 8.43 -7.15
C ASP A 46 1.10 7.73 -8.52
N CYS A 47 0.57 6.50 -8.47
CA CYS A 47 0.21 5.71 -9.65
C CYS A 47 -1.23 5.24 -9.53
N GLY A 48 -2.16 5.95 -10.18
CA GLY A 48 -3.59 5.64 -10.14
C GLY A 48 -3.95 4.20 -10.47
N PRO A 49 -3.48 3.63 -11.59
CA PRO A 49 -3.73 2.22 -11.91
C PRO A 49 -3.15 1.24 -10.89
N CYS A 50 -2.04 1.59 -10.25
CA CYS A 50 -1.45 0.78 -9.20
C CYS A 50 -2.30 0.82 -7.92
N ALA A 51 -2.78 2.02 -7.57
CA ALA A 51 -3.68 2.21 -6.44
C ALA A 51 -5.01 1.47 -6.67
N GLN A 52 -5.60 1.57 -7.86
CA GLN A 52 -6.81 0.82 -8.20
C GLN A 52 -6.60 -0.68 -8.06
N LEU A 53 -5.50 -1.23 -8.57
CA LEU A 53 -5.18 -2.64 -8.41
C LEU A 53 -5.11 -3.07 -6.93
N VAL A 54 -4.54 -2.21 -6.06
CA VAL A 54 -4.51 -2.47 -4.61
C VAL A 54 -5.91 -2.42 -4.00
N VAL A 55 -6.76 -1.48 -4.43
CA VAL A 55 -8.16 -1.41 -4.01
C VAL A 55 -8.90 -2.68 -4.43
N ASP A 56 -8.78 -3.10 -5.69
CA ASP A 56 -9.44 -4.30 -6.21
C ASP A 56 -9.01 -5.56 -5.42
N MET A 57 -7.70 -5.74 -5.22
CA MET A 57 -7.17 -6.85 -4.40
C MET A 57 -7.67 -6.82 -2.94
N ALA A 58 -7.83 -5.62 -2.37
CA ALA A 58 -8.34 -5.47 -1.01
C ALA A 58 -9.82 -5.85 -0.94
N LEU A 59 -10.63 -5.41 -1.90
CA LEU A 59 -12.06 -5.73 -2.00
C LEU A 59 -12.29 -7.23 -2.23
N GLU A 60 -11.53 -7.86 -3.13
CA GLU A 60 -11.54 -9.31 -3.33
C GLU A 60 -11.16 -10.07 -2.04
N GLY A 61 -10.25 -9.49 -1.24
CA GLY A 61 -9.86 -9.99 0.08
C GLY A 61 -10.87 -9.71 1.20
N GLY A 62 -12.03 -9.13 0.90
CA GLY A 62 -13.09 -8.84 1.86
C GLY A 62 -12.88 -7.57 2.69
N ALA A 63 -12.02 -6.65 2.26
CA ALA A 63 -11.86 -5.35 2.92
C ALA A 63 -13.13 -4.50 2.77
N ASP A 64 -13.44 -3.71 3.79
CA ASP A 64 -14.56 -2.77 3.77
C ASP A 64 -14.29 -1.62 2.77
N PRO A 65 -15.12 -1.44 1.73
CA PRO A 65 -14.97 -0.36 0.76
C PRO A 65 -15.00 1.04 1.42
N ALA A 66 -15.83 1.23 2.45
CA ALA A 66 -15.98 2.53 3.09
C ALA A 66 -14.70 2.94 3.83
N SER A 67 -14.05 1.99 4.51
CA SER A 67 -12.76 2.20 5.16
C SER A 67 -11.64 2.55 4.16
N LEU A 68 -11.57 1.85 3.03
CA LEU A 68 -10.59 2.15 1.97
C LEU A 68 -10.82 3.55 1.38
N GLN A 69 -12.07 3.87 1.10
CA GLN A 69 -12.47 5.18 0.58
C GLN A 69 -12.13 6.30 1.57
N ALA A 70 -12.46 6.13 2.85
CA ALA A 70 -12.17 7.12 3.88
C ALA A 70 -10.65 7.39 3.99
N CYS A 71 -9.82 6.35 3.89
CA CYS A 71 -8.37 6.54 3.83
C CYS A 71 -7.94 7.38 2.61
N ALA A 72 -8.43 7.04 1.42
CA ALA A 72 -8.11 7.72 0.17
C ALA A 72 -8.59 9.19 0.13
N GLU A 73 -9.67 9.50 0.85
CA GLU A 73 -10.22 10.85 1.02
C GLU A 73 -9.53 11.67 2.13
N GLY A 74 -8.45 11.16 2.71
CA GLY A 74 -7.73 11.88 3.78
C GLY A 74 -8.43 11.84 5.13
N ARG A 75 -9.32 10.86 5.36
CA ARG A 75 -10.00 10.60 6.64
C ARG A 75 -9.64 9.23 7.25
N PRO A 76 -8.35 8.84 7.34
CA PRO A 76 -7.97 7.53 7.86
C PRO A 76 -8.28 7.33 9.35
N GLN A 77 -8.63 8.37 10.10
CA GLN A 77 -9.14 8.25 11.48
C GLN A 77 -10.52 7.57 11.54
N ASP A 78 -11.32 7.67 10.47
CA ASP A 78 -12.68 7.10 10.40
C ASP A 78 -12.69 5.64 9.93
N ALA A 79 -11.53 5.08 9.58
CA ALA A 79 -11.38 3.80 8.86
C ALA A 79 -10.92 2.63 9.76
N GLY A 80 -11.05 2.77 11.08
CA GLY A 80 -10.72 1.72 12.05
C GLY A 80 -9.31 1.15 11.87
N ALA A 81 -9.20 -0.19 11.83
CA ALA A 81 -7.93 -0.91 11.68
C ALA A 81 -7.23 -0.62 10.34
N THR A 82 -7.98 -0.52 9.24
CA THR A 82 -7.43 -0.10 7.94
C THR A 82 -6.83 1.30 8.05
N GLY A 83 -7.55 2.20 8.70
CA GLY A 83 -7.08 3.55 9.03
C GLY A 83 -5.80 3.59 9.86
N LEU A 84 -5.69 2.74 10.87
CA LEU A 84 -4.49 2.62 11.71
C LEU A 84 -3.25 2.24 10.86
N GLY A 85 -3.38 1.20 10.03
CA GLY A 85 -2.32 0.78 9.12
C GLY A 85 -1.93 1.86 8.12
N PHE A 86 -2.93 2.57 7.58
CA PHE A 86 -2.73 3.68 6.66
C PHE A 86 -1.90 4.81 7.28
N ARG A 87 -2.31 5.28 8.47
CA ARG A 87 -1.57 6.34 9.20
C ARG A 87 -0.16 5.89 9.53
N PHE A 88 0.01 4.65 10.00
CA PHE A 88 1.32 4.09 10.31
C PHE A 88 2.25 4.17 9.09
N ALA A 89 1.79 3.71 7.92
CA ALA A 89 2.60 3.73 6.71
C ALA A 89 2.95 5.14 6.25
N MET A 90 2.00 6.09 6.28
CA MET A 90 2.29 7.49 5.94
C MET A 90 3.38 8.09 6.83
N MET A 91 3.30 7.89 8.15
CA MET A 91 4.31 8.39 9.10
C MET A 91 5.66 7.68 8.90
N ALA A 92 5.64 6.36 8.69
CA ALA A 92 6.87 5.60 8.47
C ALA A 92 7.58 6.01 7.16
N ILE A 93 6.83 6.33 6.11
CA ILE A 93 7.36 6.77 4.82
C ILE A 93 8.01 8.15 4.94
N THR A 94 7.41 9.07 5.70
CA THR A 94 7.93 10.44 5.88
C THR A 94 8.98 10.56 6.98
N GLY A 95 9.30 9.48 7.69
CA GLY A 95 10.25 9.50 8.81
C GLY A 95 9.72 10.21 10.05
N ASP A 96 8.40 10.29 10.21
CA ASP A 96 7.77 10.92 11.36
C ASP A 96 7.87 10.01 12.60
N PRO A 97 8.33 10.52 13.77
CA PRO A 97 8.51 9.71 14.97
C PRO A 97 7.22 9.08 15.50
N ARG A 98 6.04 9.63 15.18
CA ARG A 98 4.73 9.07 15.54
C ARG A 98 4.48 7.69 14.91
N ALA A 99 5.27 7.29 13.91
CA ALA A 99 5.24 5.95 13.37
C ALA A 99 5.49 4.88 14.46
N ASP A 100 6.33 5.17 15.45
CA ASP A 100 6.63 4.20 16.52
C ASP A 100 5.45 4.02 17.49
N ASP A 101 4.69 5.07 17.76
CA ASP A 101 3.46 5.00 18.56
C ASP A 101 2.41 4.14 17.85
N LEU A 102 2.16 4.41 16.57
CA LEU A 102 1.22 3.64 15.75
C LEU A 102 1.68 2.19 15.59
N ARG A 103 2.99 1.95 15.48
CA ARG A 103 3.56 0.59 15.47
C ARG A 103 3.23 -0.14 16.77
N ARG A 104 3.46 0.48 17.93
CA ARG A 104 3.13 -0.10 19.24
C ARG A 104 1.64 -0.39 19.38
N GLU A 105 0.78 0.47 18.87
CA GLU A 105 -0.67 0.25 18.84
C GLU A 105 -1.04 -0.99 18.00
N ILE A 106 -0.46 -1.12 16.80
CA ILE A 106 -0.63 -2.32 15.95
C ILE A 106 -0.11 -3.57 16.67
N GLU A 107 1.03 -3.51 17.34
CA GLU A 107 1.58 -4.65 18.09
C GLU A 107 0.66 -5.07 19.23
N SER A 108 0.11 -4.11 19.97
CA SER A 108 -0.79 -4.38 21.08
C SER A 108 -2.10 -5.02 20.63
N ALA A 109 -2.66 -4.57 19.50
CA ALA A 109 -3.97 -5.02 19.02
C ALA A 109 -3.89 -6.28 18.13
N PHE A 110 -2.82 -6.44 17.34
CA PHE A 110 -2.72 -7.47 16.28
C PHE A 110 -1.44 -8.32 16.37
N GLY A 111 -0.55 -8.00 17.32
CA GLY A 111 0.71 -8.71 17.55
C GLY A 111 1.89 -8.20 16.73
N LYS A 112 3.10 -8.52 17.20
CA LYS A 112 4.38 -8.10 16.58
C LYS A 112 4.50 -8.44 15.10
N LYS A 113 4.01 -9.62 14.70
CA LYS A 113 4.05 -10.05 13.29
C LYS A 113 3.19 -9.18 12.37
N ALA A 114 2.09 -8.61 12.87
CA ALA A 114 1.25 -7.68 12.11
C ALA A 114 1.94 -6.32 11.93
N ALA A 115 2.62 -5.81 12.96
CA ALA A 115 3.41 -4.59 12.84
C ALA A 115 4.57 -4.74 11.83
N VAL A 116 5.26 -5.89 11.84
CA VAL A 116 6.28 -6.21 10.83
C VAL A 116 5.67 -6.26 9.43
N SER A 117 4.51 -6.89 9.25
CA SER A 117 3.89 -6.93 7.91
C SER A 117 3.45 -5.55 7.42
N CYS A 118 2.99 -4.67 8.31
CA CYS A 118 2.70 -3.27 7.98
C CYS A 118 3.96 -2.53 7.53
N ALA A 119 5.11 -2.74 8.17
CA ALA A 119 6.38 -2.13 7.75
C ALA A 119 6.80 -2.60 6.34
N PHE A 120 6.65 -3.89 6.05
CA PHE A 120 6.89 -4.44 4.71
C PHE A 120 5.94 -3.85 3.67
N ALA A 121 4.65 -3.69 4.01
CA ALA A 121 3.66 -3.05 3.15
C ALA A 121 4.01 -1.57 2.87
N ALA A 122 4.36 -0.81 3.92
CA ALA A 122 4.76 0.59 3.83
C ALA A 122 5.99 0.79 2.93
N ALA A 123 6.97 -0.12 3.03
CA ALA A 123 8.17 -0.09 2.20
C ALA A 123 7.90 -0.47 0.74
N SER A 124 6.97 -1.39 0.47
CA SER A 124 6.86 -2.06 -0.83
C SER A 124 5.76 -1.52 -1.75
N GLY A 125 4.69 -0.92 -1.23
CA GLY A 125 3.54 -0.51 -2.04
C GLY A 125 3.85 0.47 -3.18
N ARG A 126 4.89 1.29 -3.00
CA ARG A 126 5.40 2.25 -4.00
C ARG A 126 6.45 1.70 -4.97
N ILE A 127 6.94 0.47 -4.81
CA ILE A 127 8.01 -0.06 -5.67
C ILE A 127 7.61 -0.07 -7.14
N TYR A 128 6.46 -0.65 -7.48
CA TYR A 128 5.99 -0.67 -8.88
C TYR A 128 5.61 0.72 -9.40
N PRO A 129 4.88 1.57 -8.65
CA PRO A 129 4.67 2.97 -9.02
C PRO A 129 5.96 3.71 -9.41
N VAL A 130 6.96 3.70 -8.53
CA VAL A 130 8.22 4.41 -8.73
C VAL A 130 9.04 3.78 -9.85
N LEU A 131 9.13 2.45 -9.90
CA LEU A 131 9.87 1.74 -10.95
C LEU A 131 9.27 2.01 -12.34
N LYS A 132 7.94 1.92 -12.49
CA LYS A 132 7.28 2.21 -13.77
C LYS A 132 7.54 3.64 -14.22
N ARG A 133 7.44 4.61 -13.31
CA ARG A 133 7.74 6.02 -13.59
C ARG A 133 9.19 6.20 -14.05
N GLY A 134 10.15 5.61 -13.32
CA GLY A 134 11.57 5.65 -13.67
C GLY A 134 11.92 4.96 -15.00
N LEU A 135 11.11 3.97 -15.42
CA LEU A 135 11.23 3.32 -16.73
C LEU A 135 10.44 4.04 -17.85
N GLY A 136 9.87 5.21 -17.59
CA GLY A 136 9.13 5.98 -18.60
C GLY A 136 7.68 5.51 -18.85
N HIS A 137 7.11 4.71 -17.94
CA HIS A 137 5.76 4.16 -18.02
C HIS A 137 4.82 4.70 -16.93
N GLY A 138 5.12 5.87 -16.37
CA GLY A 138 4.28 6.51 -15.34
C GLY A 138 2.93 6.98 -15.88
N GLN A 139 1.87 6.75 -15.11
CA GLN A 139 0.51 7.22 -15.40
C GLN A 139 -0.10 7.79 -14.12
N ALA A 140 -0.26 9.11 -14.08
CA ALA A 140 -1.03 9.77 -13.03
C ALA A 140 -2.51 9.64 -13.40
N CYS A 141 -3.26 8.84 -12.65
CA CYS A 141 -4.71 8.78 -12.73
C CYS A 141 -5.27 9.01 -11.33
N GLN A 142 -6.17 9.97 -11.20
CA GLN A 142 -6.72 10.38 -9.90
C GLN A 142 -8.10 9.79 -9.63
N ARG A 143 -8.61 8.92 -10.51
CA ARG A 143 -9.94 8.32 -10.40
C ARG A 143 -9.81 6.90 -9.85
N LEU A 144 -10.38 6.67 -8.66
CA LEU A 144 -10.41 5.35 -8.01
C LEU A 144 -11.85 4.90 -7.75
N ASP A 145 -12.12 3.61 -7.93
CA ASP A 145 -13.41 2.96 -7.65
C ASP A 145 -13.29 2.06 -6.42
N PHE A 146 -14.13 2.30 -5.42
CA PHE A 146 -14.23 1.55 -4.17
C PHE A 146 -15.55 0.77 -4.11
N GLY A 147 -15.68 -0.26 -4.94
CA GLY A 147 -16.87 -1.13 -4.95
C GLY A 147 -18.12 -0.47 -5.53
N GLY A 148 -17.97 0.27 -6.64
CA GLY A 148 -19.01 1.00 -7.34
C GLY A 148 -19.08 2.49 -6.97
N LYS A 149 -18.30 2.93 -5.98
CA LYS A 149 -18.23 4.34 -5.58
C LYS A 149 -16.91 4.95 -6.04
N VAL A 150 -17.03 5.88 -6.98
CA VAL A 150 -15.86 6.51 -7.61
C VAL A 150 -15.48 7.82 -6.93
N VAL A 151 -14.21 7.94 -6.54
CA VAL A 151 -13.61 9.13 -5.94
C VAL A 151 -12.54 9.70 -6.87
N LYS A 152 -12.46 11.04 -6.93
CA LYS A 152 -11.34 11.75 -7.54
C LYS A 152 -10.40 12.24 -6.44
N LEU A 153 -9.17 11.74 -6.42
CA LEU A 153 -8.12 12.19 -5.52
C LEU A 153 -7.70 13.62 -5.86
N ALA A 154 -7.38 14.41 -4.83
CA ALA A 154 -6.74 15.70 -5.03
C ALA A 154 -5.35 15.50 -5.65
N ALA A 155 -4.96 16.44 -6.53
CA ALA A 155 -3.65 16.48 -7.15
C ALA A 155 -2.57 16.97 -6.18
#